data_AF-A0A7C5J203-F1
#
_entry.id   AF-A0A7C5J203-F1
#
_cell.length_a   1.000
_cell.length_b   1.000
_cell.length_c   1.000
_cell.angle_alpha   90.00
_cell.angle_beta   90.00
_cell.angle_gamma   90.00
#
_symmetry.space_group_name_H-M   'P 1'
#
loop_
_entity.id
_entity.type
_entity.pdbx_description
1 polymer ?
#
loop_
_entity_poly.entity_id
_entity_poly.type
_entity_poly.pdbx_seq_one_letter_code
_entity_poly.pdbx_strand_id
1 'polypeptide(L)'
;MNYDPKLMHGRALLVGALIVGSPAAAFAQPPAPAPAPSTEPAPAASDSPDGAEPPVPPAPGGAHQPALDPSDLPPGPLKRAILDFQKAVRASGQPESTVSKPIREALRAADRALGARAAGDTRHGGMLERLAKQWVATGEAILKAVASEASATAAIQRLQELTTKLERAEALLVEQQSRLGRLQAQIRTAEAEVAKNEEAAADAERKRIDRPKKRGAK
;
A
#
# COMPACT_ATOMS: atom_id res chain seq x y z
N MET A 1 16.69 -43.86 -38.23
CA MET A 1 15.79 -43.48 -37.11
C MET A 1 16.66 -42.88 -36.03
N ASN A 2 16.66 -41.55 -35.91
CA ASN A 2 17.48 -40.82 -34.94
C ASN A 2 16.67 -40.61 -33.65
N TYR A 3 17.17 -41.15 -32.54
CA TYR A 3 16.66 -40.91 -31.19
C TYR A 3 17.32 -39.66 -30.60
N ASP A 4 16.50 -38.72 -30.13
CA ASP A 4 16.95 -37.47 -29.48
C ASP A 4 17.08 -37.67 -27.96
N PRO A 5 18.30 -37.56 -27.38
CA PRO A 5 18.56 -37.84 -25.97
C PRO A 5 18.26 -36.67 -25.00
N LYS A 6 17.59 -35.59 -25.45
CA LYS A 6 17.37 -34.39 -24.61
C LYS A 6 16.10 -34.35 -23.75
N LEU A 7 15.34 -35.45 -23.65
CA LEU A 7 14.04 -35.47 -22.96
C LEU A 7 14.03 -36.04 -21.54
N MET A 8 15.20 -36.30 -20.98
CA MET A 8 15.34 -36.73 -19.60
C MET A 8 16.31 -35.77 -18.92
N HIS A 9 15.90 -35.13 -17.83
CA HIS A 9 16.67 -34.50 -16.74
C HIS A 9 15.94 -33.23 -16.30
N GLY A 10 15.14 -33.36 -15.23
CA GLY A 10 14.53 -32.19 -14.59
C GLY A 10 13.28 -32.43 -13.75
N ARG A 11 12.99 -33.65 -13.28
CA ARG A 11 12.04 -33.86 -12.17
C ARG A 11 12.73 -33.38 -10.89
N ALA A 12 12.64 -32.07 -10.63
CA ALA A 12 12.98 -31.51 -9.34
C ALA A 12 11.93 -31.99 -8.33
N LEU A 13 12.43 -32.71 -7.33
CA LEU A 13 11.71 -33.19 -6.17
C LEU A 13 10.96 -32.04 -5.50
N LEU A 14 9.63 -32.19 -5.45
CA LEU A 14 8.72 -31.37 -4.66
C LEU A 14 8.91 -31.77 -3.19
N VAL A 15 9.91 -31.20 -2.54
CA VAL A 15 10.09 -31.31 -1.08
C VAL A 15 9.04 -30.41 -0.43
N GLY A 16 7.98 -31.04 0.07
CA GLY A 16 6.95 -30.39 0.86
C GLY A 16 7.55 -29.77 2.12
N ALA A 17 7.60 -28.44 2.14
CA ALA A 17 7.74 -27.69 3.38
C ALA A 17 6.39 -27.78 4.11
N LEU A 18 6.34 -28.66 5.11
CA LEU A 18 5.30 -28.72 6.11
C LEU A 18 5.35 -27.40 6.90
N ILE A 19 4.60 -26.39 6.47
CA ILE A 19 4.38 -25.17 7.27
C ILE A 19 3.46 -25.59 8.40
N VAL A 20 4.05 -25.91 9.55
CA VAL A 20 3.34 -26.01 10.82
C VAL A 20 2.79 -24.63 11.11
N GLY A 21 1.48 -24.47 10.88
CA GLY A 21 0.73 -23.27 11.22
C GLY A 21 0.85 -23.02 12.72
N SER A 22 1.66 -22.03 13.07
CA SER A 22 1.63 -21.45 14.41
C SER A 22 0.27 -20.74 14.53
N PRO A 23 -0.60 -21.11 15.48
CA PRO A 23 -1.82 -20.37 15.72
C PRO A 23 -1.42 -19.02 16.28
N ALA A 24 -1.38 -18.01 15.42
CA ALA A 24 -1.35 -16.63 15.85
C ALA A 24 -2.61 -16.41 16.69
N ALA A 25 -2.46 -16.46 18.01
CA ALA A 25 -3.45 -16.00 18.94
C ALA A 25 -3.84 -14.59 18.49
N ALA A 26 -5.06 -14.48 17.97
CA ALA A 26 -5.67 -13.22 17.64
C ALA A 26 -5.82 -12.45 18.95
N PHE A 27 -4.79 -11.70 19.31
CA PHE A 27 -4.93 -10.57 20.22
C PHE A 27 -5.92 -9.65 19.52
N ALA A 28 -7.18 -9.72 19.97
CA ALA A 28 -8.21 -8.77 19.64
C ALA A 28 -7.66 -7.40 20.03
N GLN A 29 -7.12 -6.71 19.04
CA GLN A 29 -6.68 -5.33 19.20
C GLN A 29 -7.96 -4.56 19.52
N PRO A 30 -8.08 -3.96 20.72
CA PRO A 30 -9.26 -3.21 21.08
C PRO A 30 -9.51 -2.15 20.00
N PRO A 31 -10.77 -1.89 19.62
CA PRO A 31 -11.09 -0.91 18.60
C PRO A 31 -10.39 0.40 18.97
N ALA A 32 -9.61 0.92 18.02
CA ALA A 32 -8.92 2.19 18.22
C ALA A 32 -9.94 3.23 18.70
N PRO A 33 -9.66 3.97 19.79
CA PRO A 33 -10.57 4.99 20.27
C PRO A 33 -10.86 5.96 19.12
N ALA A 34 -12.14 6.30 18.94
CA ALA A 34 -12.57 7.26 17.93
C ALA A 34 -11.68 8.51 18.00
N PRO A 35 -11.19 9.04 16.87
CA PRO A 35 -10.37 10.25 16.87
C PRO A 35 -11.17 11.34 17.57
N ALA A 36 -10.62 11.84 18.68
CA ALA A 36 -11.21 12.95 19.40
C ALA A 36 -11.46 14.11 18.40
N PRO A 37 -12.60 14.81 18.49
CA PRO A 37 -12.86 15.95 17.63
C PRO A 37 -11.70 16.93 17.79
N SER A 38 -10.97 17.17 16.71
CA SER A 38 -9.91 18.17 16.64
C SER A 38 -10.52 19.50 17.06
N THR A 39 -10.32 19.86 18.32
CA THR A 39 -10.66 21.17 18.84
C THR A 39 -9.62 22.09 18.23
N GLU A 40 -9.99 22.69 17.10
CA GLU A 40 -9.18 23.66 16.38
C GLU A 40 -8.78 24.76 17.38
N PRO A 41 -7.50 24.85 17.77
CA PRO A 41 -7.07 25.88 18.71
C PRO A 41 -7.29 27.23 18.02
N ALA A 42 -8.10 28.08 18.65
CA ALA A 42 -8.33 29.44 18.20
C ALA A 42 -6.97 30.12 17.90
N PRO A 43 -6.86 30.86 16.79
CA PRO A 43 -5.61 31.52 16.43
C PRO A 43 -5.22 32.49 17.54
N ALA A 44 -4.17 32.16 18.28
CA ALA A 44 -3.56 33.07 19.22
C ALA A 44 -3.03 34.27 18.42
N ALA A 45 -3.62 35.44 18.67
CA ALA A 45 -3.14 36.72 18.18
C ALA A 45 -1.67 36.87 18.58
N SER A 46 -0.80 36.68 17.59
CA SER A 46 0.64 36.86 17.74
C SER A 46 0.92 38.35 17.64
N ASP A 47 0.83 39.01 18.78
CA ASP A 47 1.26 40.38 19.00
C ASP A 47 2.77 40.44 18.76
N SER A 48 3.16 40.77 17.52
CA SER A 48 4.55 40.90 17.13
C SER A 48 5.04 42.29 17.51
N PRO A 49 5.99 42.44 18.43
CA PRO A 49 6.60 43.73 18.69
C PRO A 49 7.33 44.19 17.42
N ASP A 50 6.97 45.40 17.01
CA ASP A 50 7.49 46.21 15.91
C ASP A 50 8.99 46.48 16.09
N GLY A 51 9.79 45.43 15.92
CA GLY A 51 11.24 45.47 15.88
C GLY A 51 11.68 45.59 14.44
N ALA A 52 11.74 46.82 13.94
CA ALA A 52 12.30 47.15 12.63
C ALA A 52 13.76 46.67 12.54
N GLU A 53 13.97 45.44 12.07
CA GLU A 53 15.28 44.99 11.62
C GLU A 53 15.75 45.92 10.50
N PRO A 54 16.97 46.47 10.58
CA PRO A 54 17.51 47.30 9.50
C PRO A 54 17.51 46.49 8.20
N PRO A 55 17.17 47.12 7.06
CA PRO A 55 17.13 46.43 5.77
C PRO A 55 18.50 45.81 5.50
N VAL A 56 18.57 44.49 5.55
CA VAL A 56 19.77 43.75 5.13
C VAL A 56 20.03 44.18 3.68
N PRO A 57 21.18 44.81 3.39
CA PRO A 57 21.47 45.27 2.04
C PRO A 57 21.37 44.06 1.11
N PRO A 58 20.71 44.18 -0.05
CA PRO A 58 20.60 43.09 -1.00
C PRO A 58 22.02 42.61 -1.32
N ALA A 59 22.32 41.35 -0.97
CA ALA A 59 23.63 40.78 -1.20
C ALA A 59 24.04 41.06 -2.65
N PRO A 60 25.19 41.71 -2.90
CA PRO A 60 25.54 42.25 -4.20
C PRO A 60 25.49 41.14 -5.24
N GLY A 61 24.55 41.30 -6.18
CA GLY A 61 24.49 40.64 -7.48
C GLY A 61 24.96 39.19 -7.47
N GLY A 62 24.14 38.29 -6.93
CA GLY A 62 24.17 36.89 -7.36
C GLY A 62 23.76 36.83 -8.82
N ALA A 63 24.66 37.24 -9.72
CA ALA A 63 24.49 37.07 -11.16
C ALA A 63 24.03 35.63 -11.36
N HIS A 64 22.88 35.44 -12.02
CA HIS A 64 22.41 34.14 -12.42
C HIS A 64 23.51 33.48 -13.24
N GLN A 65 24.38 32.71 -12.57
CA GLN A 65 25.38 31.93 -13.26
C GLN A 65 24.61 30.98 -14.16
N PRO A 66 24.90 30.98 -15.48
CA PRO A 66 24.24 30.05 -16.39
C PRO A 66 24.42 28.63 -15.83
N ALA A 67 23.33 27.88 -15.79
CA ALA A 67 23.39 26.50 -15.31
C ALA A 67 24.37 25.73 -16.20
N LEU A 68 25.46 25.22 -15.64
CA LEU A 68 26.38 24.39 -16.39
C LEU A 68 25.65 23.17 -16.94
N ASP A 69 25.85 22.88 -18.22
CA ASP A 69 25.44 21.60 -18.78
C ASP A 69 26.37 20.51 -18.21
N PRO A 70 25.83 19.39 -17.70
CA PRO A 70 26.63 18.22 -17.33
C PRO A 70 27.65 17.77 -18.40
N SER A 71 27.35 18.06 -19.66
CA SER A 71 28.19 17.76 -20.82
C SER A 71 29.50 18.56 -20.82
N ASP A 72 29.53 19.74 -20.20
CA ASP A 72 30.70 20.63 -20.14
C ASP A 72 31.71 20.22 -19.06
N LEU A 73 31.33 19.34 -18.14
CA LEU A 73 32.25 18.83 -17.12
C LEU A 73 33.40 18.03 -17.77
N PRO A 74 34.63 18.09 -17.23
CA PRO A 74 35.72 17.27 -17.73
C PRO A 74 35.41 15.78 -17.54
N PRO A 75 35.94 14.91 -18.41
CA PRO A 75 35.72 13.47 -18.28
C PRO A 75 36.27 12.98 -16.94
N GLY A 76 35.42 12.31 -16.16
CA GLY A 76 35.79 11.83 -14.83
C GLY A 76 34.66 11.05 -14.15
N PRO A 77 34.94 10.45 -12.98
CA PRO A 77 33.95 9.67 -12.23
C PRO A 77 32.74 10.51 -11.80
N LEU A 78 32.95 11.80 -11.46
CA LEU A 78 31.86 12.70 -11.09
C LEU A 78 30.91 12.98 -12.27
N LYS A 79 31.44 13.26 -13.47
CA LYS A 79 30.63 13.45 -14.68
C LYS A 79 29.77 12.21 -14.97
N ARG A 80 30.37 11.02 -14.89
CA ARG A 80 29.65 9.74 -15.08
C ARG A 80 28.50 9.60 -14.07
N ALA A 81 28.77 9.83 -12.78
CA ALA A 81 27.76 9.74 -11.73
C ALA A 81 26.58 10.71 -11.97
N ILE A 82 26.85 11.96 -12.38
CA ILE A 82 25.79 12.95 -12.69
C ILE A 82 24.98 12.50 -13.91
N LEU A 83 25.62 12.04 -14.98
CA LEU A 83 24.93 11.59 -16.20
C LEU A 83 24.12 10.30 -15.96
N ASP A 84 24.67 9.35 -15.21
CA ASP A 84 24.00 8.11 -14.82
C ASP A 84 22.77 8.43 -13.95
N PHE A 85 22.90 9.37 -13.01
CA PHE A 85 21.78 9.84 -12.21
C PHE A 85 20.70 10.53 -13.06
N GLN A 86 21.07 11.41 -14.00
CA GLN A 86 20.11 12.01 -14.93
C GLN A 86 19.40 10.97 -15.81
N LYS A 87 20.12 9.96 -16.27
CA LYS A 87 19.54 8.83 -17.00
C LYS A 87 18.55 8.06 -16.12
N ALA A 88 18.88 7.82 -14.85
CA ALA A 88 17.99 7.18 -13.89
C ALA A 88 16.73 8.00 -13.62
N VAL A 89 16.85 9.33 -13.50
CA VAL A 89 15.70 10.24 -13.39
C VAL A 89 14.79 10.11 -14.61
N ARG A 90 15.33 10.19 -15.82
CA ARG A 90 14.53 10.03 -17.06
C ARG A 90 13.85 8.67 -17.15
N ALA A 91 14.56 7.60 -16.78
CA ALA A 91 14.02 6.24 -16.77
C ALA A 91 12.93 6.04 -15.72
N SER A 92 12.96 6.78 -14.60
CA SER A 92 11.98 6.67 -13.53
C SER A 92 10.61 7.27 -13.87
N GLY A 93 10.54 8.14 -14.89
CA GLY A 93 9.31 8.86 -15.24
C GLY A 93 8.82 9.86 -14.17
N GLN A 94 9.62 10.11 -13.13
CA GLN A 94 9.27 11.04 -12.06
C GLN A 94 9.39 12.49 -12.55
N PRO A 95 8.58 13.42 -11.99
CA PRO A 95 8.67 14.82 -12.35
C PRO A 95 10.06 15.38 -11.99
N GLU A 96 10.64 16.12 -12.92
CA GLU A 96 11.99 16.67 -12.78
C GLU A 96 12.10 17.59 -11.55
N SER A 97 11.00 18.26 -11.16
CA SER A 97 10.95 19.13 -9.97
C SER A 97 11.42 18.43 -8.69
N THR A 98 11.05 17.15 -8.48
CA THR A 98 11.38 16.36 -7.28
C THR A 98 12.89 16.15 -7.12
N VAL A 99 13.62 16.07 -8.23
CA VAL A 99 15.06 15.74 -8.25
C VAL A 99 15.93 16.89 -8.76
N SER A 100 15.33 17.99 -9.21
CA SER A 100 16.02 19.15 -9.79
C SER A 100 17.00 19.82 -8.82
N LYS A 101 16.68 19.85 -7.51
CA LYS A 101 17.52 20.52 -6.51
C LYS A 101 18.85 19.79 -6.29
N PRO A 102 18.89 18.48 -5.98
CA PRO A 102 20.15 17.73 -5.89
C PRO A 102 21.03 17.83 -7.14
N ILE A 103 20.45 17.79 -8.34
CA ILE A 103 21.21 17.92 -9.60
C ILE A 103 21.85 19.29 -9.71
N ARG A 104 21.09 20.37 -9.48
CA ARG A 104 21.62 21.74 -9.53
C ARG A 104 22.75 21.97 -8.52
N GLU A 105 22.60 21.48 -7.30
CA GLU A 105 23.65 21.61 -6.28
C GLU A 105 24.88 20.76 -6.60
N ALA A 106 24.70 19.56 -7.15
CA ALA A 106 25.82 18.73 -7.62
C ALA A 106 26.61 19.42 -8.74
N LEU A 107 25.93 19.99 -9.74
CA LEU A 107 26.55 20.74 -10.83
C LEU A 107 27.26 22.00 -10.32
N ARG A 108 26.64 22.75 -9.41
CA ARG A 108 27.24 23.94 -8.80
C ARG A 108 28.49 23.60 -7.99
N ALA A 109 28.46 22.52 -7.21
CA ALA A 109 29.63 22.05 -6.47
C ALA A 109 30.75 21.57 -7.41
N ALA A 110 30.40 20.89 -8.52
CA ALA A 110 31.34 20.45 -9.53
C ALA A 110 32.05 21.65 -10.21
N ASP A 111 31.29 22.67 -10.59
CA ASP A 111 31.83 23.89 -11.20
C ASP A 111 32.79 24.63 -10.25
N ARG A 112 32.41 24.82 -9.00
CA ARG A 112 33.29 25.41 -7.98
C ARG A 112 34.55 24.56 -7.77
N ALA A 113 34.45 23.23 -7.87
CA ALA A 113 35.61 22.35 -7.79
C ALA A 113 36.57 22.57 -8.97
N LEU A 114 36.06 22.81 -10.18
CA LEU A 114 36.87 23.15 -11.36
C LEU A 114 37.55 24.51 -11.19
N GLY A 115 36.81 25.52 -10.74
CA GLY A 115 37.37 26.84 -10.44
C GLY A 115 38.51 26.78 -9.41
N ALA A 116 38.32 26.02 -8.33
CA ALA A 116 39.36 25.83 -7.30
C ALA A 116 40.63 25.15 -7.86
N ARG A 117 40.47 24.15 -8.74
CA ARG A 117 41.61 23.50 -9.40
C ARG A 117 42.33 24.41 -10.38
N ALA A 118 41.58 25.21 -11.15
CA ALA A 118 42.15 26.20 -12.05
C ALA A 118 42.99 27.25 -11.30
N ALA A 119 42.59 27.58 -10.06
CA ALA A 119 43.35 28.45 -9.15
C ALA A 119 44.52 27.76 -8.42
N GLY A 120 44.74 26.44 -8.63
CA GLY A 120 45.79 25.67 -7.96
C GLY A 120 45.43 25.12 -6.57
N ASP A 121 44.22 25.39 -6.05
CA ASP A 121 43.76 24.86 -4.76
C ASP A 121 43.15 23.45 -4.93
N THR A 122 44.05 22.46 -4.97
CA THR A 122 43.69 21.04 -5.11
C THR A 122 42.91 20.50 -3.91
N ARG A 123 43.17 21.00 -2.69
CA ARG A 123 42.51 20.54 -1.46
C ARG A 123 41.05 20.96 -1.45
N HIS A 124 40.77 22.24 -1.73
CA HIS A 124 39.40 22.73 -1.80
C HIS A 124 38.63 22.12 -2.97
N GLY A 125 39.27 21.99 -4.14
CA GLY A 125 38.68 21.30 -5.29
C GLY A 125 38.30 19.84 -4.99
N GLY A 126 39.12 19.11 -4.23
CA GLY A 126 38.79 17.75 -3.79
C GLY A 126 37.62 17.70 -2.79
N MET A 127 37.49 18.70 -1.91
CA MET A 127 36.36 18.81 -0.98
C MET A 127 35.05 19.05 -1.71
N LEU A 128 35.04 19.99 -2.67
CA LEU A 128 33.87 20.30 -3.47
C LEU A 128 33.45 19.15 -4.39
N GLU A 129 34.39 18.37 -4.93
CA GLU A 129 34.07 17.16 -5.69
C GLU A 129 33.34 16.12 -4.82
N ARG A 130 33.78 15.92 -3.57
CA ARG A 130 33.09 15.04 -2.61
C ARG A 130 31.68 15.54 -2.29
N LEU A 131 31.52 16.85 -2.12
CA LEU A 131 30.21 17.47 -1.92
C LEU A 131 29.28 17.22 -3.13
N ALA A 132 29.78 17.36 -4.35
CA ALA A 132 29.01 17.06 -5.56
C ALA A 132 28.56 15.59 -5.59
N LYS A 133 29.43 14.64 -5.22
CA LYS A 133 29.07 13.22 -5.09
C LYS A 133 27.99 12.97 -4.04
N GLN A 134 28.06 13.66 -2.90
CA GLN A 134 27.04 13.57 -1.84
C GLN A 134 25.68 14.10 -2.31
N TRP A 135 25.64 15.15 -3.13
CA TRP A 135 24.40 15.63 -3.74
C TRP A 135 23.80 14.61 -4.72
N VAL A 136 24.63 13.96 -5.55
CA VAL A 136 24.16 12.86 -6.42
C VAL A 136 23.58 11.71 -5.58
N ALA A 137 24.29 11.26 -4.54
CA ALA A 137 23.81 10.20 -3.66
C ALA A 137 22.49 10.56 -2.94
N THR A 138 22.35 11.83 -2.52
CA THR A 138 21.09 12.35 -1.98
C THR A 138 19.96 12.27 -3.01
N GLY A 139 20.22 12.63 -4.26
CA GLY A 139 19.27 12.50 -5.36
C GLY A 139 18.83 11.05 -5.60
N GLU A 140 19.76 10.10 -5.59
CA GLU A 140 19.46 8.67 -5.72
C GLU A 140 18.60 8.16 -4.55
N ALA A 141 18.88 8.61 -3.33
CA ALA A 141 18.10 8.27 -2.15
C ALA A 141 16.66 8.79 -2.27
N ILE A 142 16.47 10.01 -2.78
CA ILE A 142 15.14 10.58 -3.05
C ILE A 142 14.39 9.72 -4.08
N LEU A 143 15.02 9.33 -5.20
CA LEU A 143 14.38 8.45 -6.19
C LEU A 143 13.93 7.11 -5.58
N LYS A 144 14.78 6.50 -4.74
CA LYS A 144 14.43 5.25 -4.04
C LYS A 144 13.27 5.44 -3.07
N ALA A 145 13.26 6.56 -2.33
CA ALA A 145 12.16 6.90 -1.43
C ALA A 145 10.84 7.05 -2.18
N VAL A 146 10.83 7.81 -3.28
CA VAL A 146 9.63 8.00 -4.12
C VAL A 146 9.13 6.67 -4.69
N ALA A 147 10.03 5.79 -5.17
CA ALA A 147 9.65 4.47 -5.64
C ALA A 147 9.04 3.60 -4.52
N SER A 148 9.59 3.70 -3.30
CA SER A 148 9.05 2.99 -2.14
C SER A 148 7.68 3.52 -1.72
N GLU A 149 7.45 4.82 -1.75
CA GLU A 149 6.16 5.45 -1.48
C GLU A 149 5.10 5.04 -2.51
N ALA A 150 5.45 4.99 -3.79
CA ALA A 150 4.57 4.49 -4.85
C ALA A 150 4.19 3.00 -4.61
N SER A 151 5.14 2.17 -4.19
CA SER A 151 4.84 0.77 -3.86
C SER A 151 3.96 0.61 -2.61
N ALA A 152 4.18 1.45 -1.59
CA ALA A 152 3.40 1.43 -0.36
C ALA A 152 1.96 1.89 -0.60
N THR A 153 1.78 2.96 -1.38
CA THR A 153 0.44 3.44 -1.77
C THR A 153 -0.34 2.41 -2.57
N ALA A 154 0.29 1.73 -3.54
CA ALA A 154 -0.33 0.62 -4.27
C ALA A 154 -0.71 -0.56 -3.34
N ALA A 155 0.14 -0.88 -2.35
CA ALA A 155 -0.15 -1.92 -1.37
C ALA A 155 -1.35 -1.55 -0.47
N ILE A 156 -1.45 -0.30 -0.04
CA ILE A 156 -2.58 0.21 0.76
C ILE A 156 -3.89 0.13 -0.05
N GLN A 157 -3.87 0.56 -1.31
CA GLN A 157 -5.06 0.46 -2.19
C GLN A 157 -5.50 -1.00 -2.35
N ARG A 158 -4.56 -1.90 -2.60
CA ARG A 158 -4.87 -3.34 -2.71
C ARG A 158 -5.43 -3.91 -1.41
N LEU A 159 -4.91 -3.47 -0.26
CA LEU A 159 -5.43 -3.89 1.04
C LEU A 159 -6.89 -3.43 1.21
N GLN A 160 -7.21 -2.18 0.87
CA GLN A 160 -8.58 -1.64 0.92
C GLN A 160 -9.55 -2.39 -0.02
N GLU A 161 -9.10 -2.76 -1.21
CA GLU A 161 -9.90 -3.60 -2.12
C GLU A 161 -10.15 -5.00 -1.54
N LEU A 162 -9.16 -5.59 -0.87
CA LEU A 162 -9.31 -6.91 -0.25
C LEU A 162 -10.21 -6.86 0.98
N THR A 163 -10.12 -5.81 1.81
CA THR A 163 -11.02 -5.64 2.96
C THR A 163 -12.46 -5.47 2.52
N THR A 164 -12.74 -4.64 1.51
CA THR A 164 -14.11 -4.49 0.98
C THR A 164 -14.66 -5.78 0.36
N LYS A 165 -13.82 -6.59 -0.28
CA LYS A 165 -14.22 -7.92 -0.79
C LYS A 165 -14.53 -8.88 0.35
N LEU A 166 -13.73 -8.85 1.41
CA LEU A 166 -13.94 -9.66 2.62
C LEU A 166 -15.26 -9.28 3.30
N GLU A 167 -15.51 -7.99 3.54
CA GLU A 167 -16.76 -7.51 4.14
C GLU A 167 -18.01 -7.94 3.33
N ARG A 168 -17.93 -7.87 1.99
CA ARG A 168 -19.01 -8.36 1.11
C ARG A 168 -19.20 -9.87 1.23
N ALA A 169 -18.12 -10.64 1.29
CA ALA A 169 -18.19 -12.08 1.45
C ALA A 169 -18.81 -12.47 2.80
N GLU A 170 -18.45 -11.78 3.88
CA GLU A 170 -19.04 -11.97 5.20
C GLU A 170 -20.53 -11.63 5.20
N ALA A 171 -20.93 -10.51 4.60
CA ALA A 171 -22.34 -10.13 4.48
C ALA A 171 -23.15 -11.19 3.73
N LEU A 172 -22.62 -11.74 2.64
CA LEU A 172 -23.26 -12.83 1.89
C LEU A 172 -23.39 -14.11 2.72
N LEU A 173 -22.37 -14.46 3.52
CA LEU A 173 -22.43 -15.62 4.40
C LEU A 173 -23.50 -15.45 5.49
N VAL A 174 -23.58 -14.27 6.11
CA VAL A 174 -24.62 -13.96 7.10
C VAL A 174 -26.02 -14.05 6.49
N GLU A 175 -26.20 -13.57 5.26
CA GLU A 175 -27.46 -13.70 4.54
C GLU A 175 -27.81 -15.17 4.26
N GLN A 176 -26.85 -15.98 3.80
CA GLN A 176 -27.06 -17.41 3.55
C GLN A 176 -27.43 -18.16 4.83
N GLN A 177 -26.74 -17.89 5.94
CA GLN A 177 -27.07 -18.47 7.24
C GLN A 177 -28.48 -18.07 7.69
N SER A 178 -28.87 -16.81 7.49
CA SER A 178 -30.22 -16.34 7.79
C SER A 178 -31.29 -17.04 6.93
N ARG A 179 -31.02 -17.25 5.64
CA ARG A 179 -31.91 -18.00 4.72
C ARG A 179 -32.04 -19.46 5.15
N LEU A 180 -30.93 -20.12 5.48
CA LEU A 180 -30.93 -21.50 5.99
C LEU A 180 -31.75 -21.63 7.28
N GLY A 181 -31.60 -20.69 8.22
CA GLY A 181 -32.39 -20.69 9.45
C GLY A 181 -33.90 -20.58 9.19
N ARG A 182 -34.32 -19.74 8.24
CA ARG A 182 -35.74 -19.62 7.85
C ARG A 182 -36.27 -20.90 7.20
N LEU A 183 -35.50 -21.49 6.28
CA LEU A 183 -35.89 -22.75 5.63
C LEU A 183 -36.01 -23.90 6.63
N GLN A 184 -35.08 -24.01 7.58
CA GLN A 184 -35.16 -25.00 8.65
C GLN A 184 -36.38 -24.79 9.55
N ALA A 185 -36.74 -23.54 9.86
CA ALA A 185 -37.97 -23.24 10.60
C ALA A 185 -39.22 -23.66 9.82
N GLN A 186 -39.27 -23.41 8.51
CA GLN A 186 -40.39 -23.82 7.64
C GLN A 186 -40.53 -25.35 7.55
N ILE A 187 -39.42 -26.08 7.47
CA ILE A 187 -39.43 -27.55 7.48
C ILE A 187 -40.03 -28.05 8.80
N ARG A 188 -39.59 -27.53 9.94
CA ARG A 188 -40.14 -27.91 11.25
C ARG A 188 -41.63 -27.61 11.39
N THR A 189 -42.11 -26.49 10.86
CA THR A 189 -43.55 -26.17 10.89
C THR A 189 -44.35 -27.14 10.02
N ALA A 190 -43.84 -27.47 8.82
CA ALA A 190 -44.49 -28.43 7.93
C ALA A 190 -44.51 -29.84 8.54
N GLU A 191 -43.40 -30.29 9.14
CA GLU A 191 -43.33 -31.57 9.86
C GLU A 191 -44.34 -31.64 11.01
N ALA A 192 -44.47 -30.55 11.79
CA ALA A 192 -45.46 -30.47 12.88
C ALA A 192 -46.91 -30.46 12.37
N GLU A 193 -47.19 -29.84 11.23
CA GLU A 193 -48.51 -29.86 10.59
C GLU A 193 -48.85 -31.26 10.06
N VAL A 194 -47.90 -31.95 9.44
CA VAL A 194 -48.06 -33.34 8.99
C VAL A 194 -48.40 -34.24 10.18
N ALA A 195 -47.63 -34.16 11.27
CA ALA A 195 -47.89 -34.95 12.47
C ALA A 195 -49.28 -34.69 13.06
N LYS A 196 -49.72 -33.42 13.15
CA LYS A 196 -51.07 -33.06 13.61
C LYS A 196 -52.17 -33.62 12.70
N ASN A 197 -51.95 -33.59 11.39
CA ASN A 197 -52.92 -34.12 10.43
C ASN A 197 -53.02 -35.65 10.51
N GLU A 198 -51.90 -36.34 10.72
CA GLU A 198 -51.86 -37.79 10.95
C GLU A 198 -52.59 -38.18 12.24
N GLU A 199 -52.35 -37.46 13.34
CA GLU A 199 -53.08 -37.65 14.61
C GLU A 199 -54.59 -37.43 14.42
N ALA A 200 -54.98 -36.34 13.75
CA ALA A 200 -56.39 -36.04 13.48
C ALA A 200 -57.05 -37.11 12.59
N ALA A 201 -56.34 -37.64 11.59
CA ALA A 201 -56.82 -38.72 10.75
C ALA A 201 -56.97 -40.03 11.55
N ALA A 202 -56.00 -40.37 12.40
CA ALA A 202 -56.07 -41.54 13.28
C ALA A 202 -57.24 -41.44 14.26
N ASP A 203 -57.46 -40.27 14.87
CA ASP A 203 -58.60 -40.03 15.75
C ASP A 203 -59.95 -40.06 15.03
N ALA A 204 -60.00 -39.59 13.78
CA ALA A 204 -61.19 -39.71 12.94
C ALA A 204 -61.54 -41.17 12.63
N GLU A 205 -60.54 -42.01 12.33
CA GLU A 205 -60.74 -43.44 12.09
C GLU A 205 -61.15 -44.17 13.37
N ARG A 206 -60.55 -43.85 14.53
CA ARG A 206 -61.01 -44.36 15.84
C ARG A 206 -62.48 -44.06 16.09
N LYS A 207 -62.89 -42.79 15.90
CA LYS A 207 -64.30 -42.38 16.03
C LYS A 207 -65.23 -43.11 15.05
N ARG A 208 -64.75 -43.44 13.85
CA ARG A 208 -65.51 -44.21 12.86
C ARG A 208 -65.74 -45.65 13.29
N ILE A 209 -64.72 -46.30 13.86
CA ILE A 209 -64.80 -47.68 14.39
C ILE A 209 -65.72 -47.73 15.61
N ASP A 210 -65.58 -46.78 16.54
CA ASP A 210 -66.34 -46.74 17.79
C ASP A 210 -67.80 -46.32 17.61
N ARG A 211 -68.18 -45.73 16.46
CA ARG A 211 -69.56 -45.33 16.19
C ARG A 211 -70.44 -46.59 16.14
N PRO A 212 -71.28 -46.85 17.16
CA PRO A 212 -72.03 -48.10 17.22
C PRO A 212 -72.94 -48.17 16.01
N LYS A 213 -72.86 -49.28 15.27
CA LYS A 213 -73.77 -49.61 14.18
C LYS A 213 -75.16 -49.76 14.81
N LYS A 214 -75.90 -48.65 14.93
CA LYS A 214 -77.30 -48.64 15.36
C LYS A 214 -78.09 -49.35 14.26
N ARG A 215 -78.00 -50.69 14.26
CA ARG A 215 -78.84 -51.59 13.48
C ARG A 215 -80.26 -51.23 13.86
N GLY A 216 -81.06 -50.96 12.84
CA GLY A 216 -82.49 -50.76 13.01
C GLY A 216 -83.09 -51.92 13.80
N ALA A 217 -83.55 -51.61 15.01
CA ALA A 217 -84.65 -52.34 15.61
C ALA A 217 -85.91 -51.75 14.97
N LYS A 218 -86.51 -52.53 14.07
CA LYS A 218 -87.93 -52.43 13.75
C LYS A 218 -88.72 -53.00 14.93
#